data_AF-A0AAD8DMJ4-F1
#
_entry.id   AF-A0AAD8DMJ4-F1
#
_cell.length_a   1.000
_cell.length_b   1.000
_cell.length_c   1.000
_cell.angle_alpha   90.00
_cell.angle_beta   90.00
_cell.angle_gamma   90.00
#
_symmetry.space_group_name_H-M   'P 1'
#
loop_
_entity.id
_entity.type
_entity.pdbx_description
1 polymer ?
#
loop_
_entity_poly.entity_id
_entity_poly.type
_entity_poly.pdbx_seq_one_letter_code
_entity_poly.pdbx_strand_id
1 'polypeptide(L)'
;MSKVVTRSQAKLLLKLQEEKEKLEQELCDIKVAKAVINILEGTKDEELEFFHHFKVLNNIDRDLHRMKMSDKDFEVEIKELTKERMELWTYLLDSQLNCLEKRRECQKLTKKKKDRRLLLEILMRKL
;
A
#
# COMPACT_ATOMS: atom_id res chain seq x y z
N MET A 1 3.50 39.56 43.18
CA MET A 1 3.38 40.25 41.88
C MET A 1 2.47 39.44 40.98
N SER A 2 1.26 39.93 40.73
CA SER A 2 0.23 39.21 39.98
C SER A 2 0.53 39.28 38.48
N LYS A 3 0.55 38.14 37.80
CA LYS A 3 0.70 38.04 36.34
C LYS A 3 -0.58 38.57 35.68
N VAL A 4 -0.65 39.87 35.42
CA VAL A 4 -1.70 40.43 34.56
C VAL A 4 -1.33 40.07 33.12
N VAL A 5 -1.78 38.90 32.67
CA VAL A 5 -1.79 38.59 31.24
C VAL A 5 -2.79 39.57 30.60
N THR A 6 -2.28 40.46 29.78
CA THR A 6 -3.13 41.42 29.06
C THR A 6 -4.02 40.67 28.07
N ARG A 7 -5.24 41.16 27.82
CA ARG A 7 -6.23 40.54 26.92
C ARG A 7 -5.67 40.30 25.50
N SER A 8 -4.66 41.07 25.10
CA SER A 8 -3.88 40.92 23.86
C SER A 8 -2.90 39.74 23.90
N GLN A 9 -2.18 39.54 25.01
CA GLN A 9 -1.29 38.38 25.20
C GLN A 9 -2.06 37.06 25.25
N ALA A 10 -3.24 37.03 25.87
CA ALA A 10 -4.11 35.85 25.89
C ALA A 10 -4.58 35.45 24.48
N LYS A 11 -4.96 36.44 23.64
CA LYS A 11 -5.34 36.20 22.24
C LYS A 11 -4.16 35.69 21.39
N LEU A 12 -2.97 36.20 21.63
CA LEU A 12 -1.76 35.77 20.91
C LEU A 12 -1.41 34.31 21.25
N LEU A 13 -1.49 33.94 22.52
CA LEU A 13 -1.27 32.56 22.97
C LEU A 13 -2.26 31.57 22.34
N LEU A 14 -3.54 31.97 22.24
CA LEU A 14 -4.59 31.15 21.62
C LEU A 14 -4.30 30.90 20.13
N LYS A 15 -3.92 31.94 19.38
CA LYS A 15 -3.52 31.81 17.96
C LYS A 15 -2.29 30.93 17.76
N LEU A 16 -1.27 31.09 18.60
CA LEU A 16 -0.06 30.27 18.53
C LEU A 16 -0.37 28.79 18.83
N GLN A 17 -1.34 28.52 19.69
CA GLN A 17 -1.78 27.17 19.98
C GLN A 17 -2.54 26.54 18.81
N GLU A 18 -3.46 27.28 18.18
CA GLU A 18 -4.14 26.86 16.95
C GLU A 18 -3.15 26.59 15.80
N GLU A 19 -2.16 27.47 15.61
CA GLU A 19 -1.13 27.29 14.58
C GLU A 19 -0.26 26.07 14.85
N LYS A 20 0.14 25.84 16.10
CA LYS A 20 0.91 24.65 16.49
C LYS A 20 0.13 23.36 16.19
N GLU A 21 -1.15 23.29 16.58
CA GLU A 21 -2.00 22.12 16.33
C GLU A 21 -2.19 21.85 14.84
N LYS A 22 -2.34 22.92 14.03
CA LYS A 22 -2.41 22.83 12.57
C LYS A 22 -1.13 22.26 11.98
N LEU A 23 0.04 22.77 12.39
CA LEU A 23 1.34 22.28 11.92
C LEU A 23 1.59 20.82 12.33
N GLU A 24 1.18 20.42 13.53
CA GLU A 24 1.26 19.01 13.96
C GLU A 24 0.39 18.09 13.11
N GLN A 25 -0.80 18.56 12.68
CA GLN A 25 -1.66 17.81 11.78
C GLN A 25 -1.05 17.71 10.37
N GLU A 26 -0.51 18.80 9.82
CA GLU A 26 0.17 18.80 8.52
C GLU A 26 1.39 17.86 8.53
N LEU A 27 2.17 17.86 9.61
CA LEU A 27 3.29 16.93 9.76
C LEU A 27 2.82 15.46 9.80
N CYS A 28 1.70 15.17 10.48
CA CYS A 28 1.11 13.84 10.48
C CYS A 28 0.65 13.43 9.07
N ASP A 29 0.02 14.35 8.35
CA ASP A 29 -0.45 14.16 6.98
C ASP A 29 0.70 13.81 6.03
N ILE A 30 1.83 14.53 6.13
CA ILE A 30 3.04 14.28 5.33
C ILE A 30 3.65 12.92 5.67
N LYS A 31 3.72 12.55 6.96
CA LYS A 31 4.25 11.24 7.36
C LYS A 31 3.44 10.09 6.80
N VAL A 32 2.10 10.19 6.85
CA VAL A 32 1.21 9.19 6.26
C VAL A 32 1.36 9.14 4.75
N ALA A 33 1.42 10.30 4.07
CA ALA A 33 1.61 10.35 2.63
C ALA A 33 2.92 9.68 2.18
N LYS A 34 4.03 9.95 2.88
CA LYS A 34 5.32 9.29 2.62
C LYS A 34 5.25 7.78 2.80
N ALA A 35 4.62 7.31 3.88
CA ALA A 35 4.45 5.87 4.11
C ALA A 35 3.64 5.21 2.99
N VAL A 36 2.56 5.84 2.54
CA VAL A 36 1.75 5.35 1.41
C VAL A 36 2.54 5.36 0.10
N ILE A 37 3.28 6.43 -0.19
CA ILE A 37 4.12 6.51 -1.40
C ILE A 37 5.14 5.37 -1.43
N ASN A 38 5.86 5.14 -0.33
CA ASN A 38 6.86 4.06 -0.26
C ASN A 38 6.24 2.67 -0.51
N ILE A 39 5.03 2.43 0.02
CA ILE A 39 4.31 1.17 -0.24
C ILE A 39 3.93 1.06 -1.73
N LEU A 40 3.43 2.15 -2.33
CA LEU A 40 2.99 2.17 -3.72
C LEU A 40 4.15 2.04 -4.73
N GLU A 41 5.30 2.63 -4.43
CA GLU A 41 6.51 2.48 -5.25
C GLU A 41 6.93 1.00 -5.31
N GLY A 42 6.99 0.32 -4.17
CA GLY A 42 7.30 -1.12 -4.15
C GLY A 42 6.28 -1.99 -4.89
N THR A 43 4.99 -1.59 -4.95
CA THR A 43 3.99 -2.36 -5.69
C THR A 43 4.05 -2.21 -7.21
N LYS A 44 4.60 -1.10 -7.74
CA LYS A 44 4.64 -0.88 -9.19
C LYS A 44 5.57 -1.86 -9.90
N ASP A 45 6.74 -2.08 -9.32
CA ASP A 45 7.73 -2.99 -9.88
C ASP A 45 7.21 -4.45 -9.81
N GLU A 46 6.55 -4.79 -8.69
CA GLU A 46 5.89 -6.09 -8.50
C GLU A 46 4.74 -6.32 -9.51
N GLU A 47 3.93 -5.31 -9.82
CA GLU A 47 2.87 -5.42 -10.84
C GLU A 47 3.45 -5.66 -12.24
N LEU A 48 4.55 -4.99 -12.60
CA LEU A 48 5.21 -5.19 -13.89
C LEU A 48 5.78 -6.61 -14.01
N GLU A 49 6.49 -7.07 -12.97
CA GLU A 49 6.98 -8.44 -12.89
C GLU A 49 5.84 -9.46 -12.95
N PHE A 50 4.73 -9.21 -12.25
CA PHE A 50 3.55 -10.07 -12.30
C PHE A 50 3.04 -10.27 -13.74
N PHE A 51 2.93 -9.20 -14.53
CA PHE A 51 2.48 -9.31 -15.94
C PHE A 51 3.44 -10.13 -16.80
N HIS A 52 4.75 -9.98 -16.61
CA HIS A 52 5.74 -10.78 -17.32
C HIS A 52 5.61 -12.26 -16.99
N HIS A 53 5.56 -12.61 -15.70
CA HIS A 53 5.39 -13.98 -15.24
C HIS A 53 4.05 -14.59 -15.67
N PHE A 54 2.95 -13.82 -15.65
CA PHE A 54 1.66 -14.26 -16.15
C PHE A 54 1.69 -14.58 -17.66
N LYS A 55 2.42 -13.79 -18.45
CA LYS A 55 2.62 -14.08 -19.88
C LYS A 55 3.40 -15.39 -20.09
N VAL A 56 4.44 -15.63 -19.29
CA VAL A 56 5.21 -16.89 -19.32
C VAL A 56 4.31 -18.08 -18.98
N LEU A 57 3.47 -17.97 -17.95
CA LEU A 57 2.52 -19.02 -17.58
C LEU A 57 1.58 -19.41 -18.74
N ASN A 58 1.04 -18.41 -19.45
CA ASN A 58 0.19 -18.64 -20.62
C ASN A 58 0.94 -19.30 -21.79
N ASN A 59 2.25 -19.06 -21.92
CA ASN A 59 3.06 -19.77 -22.91
C ASN A 59 3.22 -21.24 -22.52
N ILE A 60 3.57 -21.51 -21.26
CA ILE A 60 3.69 -22.87 -20.74
C ILE A 60 2.38 -23.65 -20.92
N ASP A 61 1.22 -23.04 -20.61
CA ASP A 61 -0.09 -23.66 -20.81
C ASP A 61 -0.34 -24.06 -22.28
N ARG A 62 0.04 -23.18 -23.22
CA ARG A 62 -0.10 -23.46 -24.66
C ARG A 62 0.84 -24.57 -25.12
N ASP A 63 2.08 -24.56 -24.65
CA ASP A 63 3.07 -25.57 -25.03
C ASP A 63 2.73 -26.95 -24.45
N LEU A 64 2.31 -27.00 -23.18
CA LEU A 64 1.77 -28.21 -22.56
C LEU A 64 0.58 -28.76 -23.33
N HIS A 65 -0.35 -27.89 -23.77
CA HIS A 65 -1.48 -28.34 -24.58
C HIS A 65 -1.02 -28.91 -25.91
N ARG A 66 -0.10 -28.24 -26.62
CA ARG A 66 0.45 -28.74 -27.90
C ARG A 66 1.16 -30.08 -27.76
N MET A 67 1.97 -30.25 -26.71
CA MET A 67 2.67 -31.51 -26.44
C MET A 67 1.69 -32.65 -26.16
N LYS A 68 0.65 -32.40 -25.37
CA LYS A 68 -0.39 -33.39 -25.04
C LYS A 68 -1.24 -33.81 -26.25
N MET A 69 -1.38 -32.93 -27.23
CA MET A 69 -2.13 -33.18 -28.46
C MET A 69 -1.26 -33.70 -29.60
N SER A 70 0.06 -33.85 -29.38
CA SER A 70 1.02 -34.33 -30.37
C SER A 70 1.12 -35.85 -30.32
N ASP A 71 1.38 -36.49 -31.47
CA ASP A 71 1.64 -37.94 -31.58
C ASP A 71 3.06 -38.32 -31.11
N LYS A 72 3.88 -37.34 -30.72
CA LYS A 72 5.24 -37.54 -30.19
C LYS A 72 5.20 -37.82 -28.69
N ASP A 73 6.12 -38.65 -28.23
CA ASP A 73 6.34 -38.88 -26.80
C ASP A 73 7.09 -37.69 -26.18
N PHE A 74 6.43 -37.02 -25.25
CA PHE A 74 6.92 -35.89 -24.48
C PHE A 74 6.68 -36.11 -22.96
N GLU A 75 6.61 -37.37 -22.50
CA GLU A 75 6.19 -37.65 -21.12
C GLU A 75 7.06 -36.92 -20.07
N VAL A 76 8.37 -36.85 -20.31
CA VAL A 76 9.33 -36.19 -19.41
C VAL A 76 9.14 -34.67 -19.44
N GLU A 77 9.12 -34.08 -20.63
CA GLU A 77 8.96 -32.63 -20.83
C GLU A 77 7.63 -32.13 -20.28
N ILE A 78 6.54 -32.90 -20.46
CA ILE A 78 5.24 -32.59 -19.89
C ILE A 78 5.29 -32.57 -18.36
N LYS A 79 5.99 -33.54 -17.73
CA LYS A 79 6.13 -33.58 -16.27
C LYS A 79 6.94 -32.38 -15.76
N GLU A 80 8.07 -32.08 -16.40
CA GLU A 80 8.94 -30.96 -16.03
C GLU A 80 8.22 -29.61 -16.19
N LEU A 81 7.63 -29.34 -17.36
CA LEU A 81 6.88 -28.10 -17.59
C LEU A 81 5.65 -27.98 -16.68
N THR A 82 4.99 -29.08 -16.34
CA THR A 82 3.87 -29.06 -15.38
C THR A 82 4.34 -28.65 -13.98
N LYS A 83 5.54 -29.07 -13.58
CA LYS A 83 6.14 -28.67 -12.31
C LYS A 83 6.51 -27.18 -12.32
N GLU A 84 7.23 -26.72 -13.34
CA GLU A 84 7.60 -25.30 -13.49
C GLU A 84 6.37 -24.39 -13.53
N ARG A 85 5.31 -24.83 -14.23
CA ARG A 85 4.00 -24.15 -14.23
C ARG A 85 3.43 -23.97 -12.83
N MET A 86 3.45 -25.03 -12.01
CA MET A 86 2.92 -24.95 -10.63
C MET A 86 3.75 -24.03 -9.75
N GLU A 87 5.07 -24.08 -9.86
CA GLU A 87 5.98 -23.19 -9.13
C GLU A 87 5.72 -21.72 -9.49
N LEU A 88 5.62 -21.42 -10.79
CA LEU A 88 5.30 -20.08 -11.28
C LEU A 88 3.91 -19.61 -10.84
N TRP A 89 2.90 -20.48 -10.89
CA TRP A 89 1.56 -20.18 -10.41
C TRP A 89 1.54 -19.84 -8.92
N THR A 90 2.27 -20.60 -8.11
CA THR A 90 2.39 -20.36 -6.66
C THR A 90 3.03 -19.01 -6.38
N TYR A 91 4.15 -18.70 -7.05
CA TYR A 91 4.79 -17.39 -6.97
C TYR A 91 3.83 -16.24 -7.35
N LEU A 92 3.08 -16.39 -8.44
CA LEU A 92 2.10 -15.37 -8.88
C LEU A 92 1.00 -15.16 -7.84
N LEU A 93 0.51 -16.22 -7.20
CA LEU A 93 -0.50 -16.15 -6.15
C LEU A 93 0.04 -15.40 -4.92
N ASP A 94 1.24 -15.73 -4.48
CA ASP A 94 1.88 -15.08 -3.33
C ASP A 94 2.13 -13.58 -3.61
N SER A 95 2.58 -13.25 -4.82
CA SER A 95 2.75 -11.86 -5.26
C SER A 95 1.43 -11.07 -5.22
N GLN A 96 0.31 -11.65 -5.69
CA GLN A 96 -1.00 -11.01 -5.59
C GLN A 96 -1.45 -10.81 -4.14
N LEU A 97 -1.23 -11.80 -3.27
CA LEU A 97 -1.56 -11.70 -1.84
C LEU A 97 -0.78 -10.56 -1.18
N ASN A 98 0.53 -10.46 -1.45
CA ASN A 98 1.38 -9.37 -0.96
C ASN A 98 0.87 -8.00 -1.43
N CYS A 99 0.51 -7.86 -2.70
CA CYS A 99 -0.06 -6.63 -3.24
C CYS A 99 -1.38 -6.23 -2.52
N LEU A 100 -2.25 -7.21 -2.25
CA LEU A 100 -3.50 -6.99 -1.51
C LEU A 100 -3.25 -6.56 -0.07
N GLU A 101 -2.25 -7.14 0.60
CA GLU A 101 -1.87 -6.78 1.96
C GLU A 101 -1.33 -5.35 2.05
N LYS A 102 -0.41 -4.98 1.15
CA LYS A 102 0.10 -3.61 1.01
C LYS A 102 -1.03 -2.60 0.80
N ARG A 103 -2.00 -2.92 -0.06
CA ARG A 103 -3.18 -2.07 -0.29
C ARG A 103 -4.03 -1.91 0.98
N ARG A 104 -4.23 -2.98 1.76
CA ARG A 104 -4.93 -2.91 3.05
C ARG A 104 -4.17 -2.05 4.05
N GLU A 105 -2.85 -2.10 4.06
CA GLU A 105 -2.02 -1.25 4.91
C GLU A 105 -2.20 0.24 4.57
N CYS A 106 -2.13 0.60 3.28
CA CYS A 106 -2.41 1.97 2.84
C CYS A 106 -3.80 2.46 3.29
N GLN A 107 -4.83 1.59 3.20
CA GLN A 107 -6.18 1.91 3.67
C GLN A 107 -6.23 2.14 5.18
N LYS A 108 -5.55 1.30 5.97
CA LYS A 108 -5.46 1.47 7.45
C LYS A 108 -4.80 2.79 7.81
N LEU A 109 -3.68 3.14 7.16
CA LEU A 109 -2.98 4.40 7.39
C LEU A 109 -3.85 5.61 7.04
N THR A 110 -4.53 5.55 5.89
CA THR A 110 -5.44 6.60 5.44
C THR A 110 -6.64 6.76 6.38
N LYS A 111 -7.18 5.66 6.90
CA LYS A 111 -8.27 5.69 7.88
C LYS A 111 -7.81 6.33 9.20
N LYS A 112 -6.69 5.87 9.77
CA LYS A 112 -6.11 6.46 10.99
C LYS A 112 -5.88 7.96 10.85
N LYS A 113 -5.39 8.40 9.68
CA LYS A 113 -5.23 9.82 9.35
C LYS A 113 -6.57 10.58 9.41
N LYS A 114 -7.62 10.06 8.78
CA LYS A 114 -8.96 10.67 8.79
C LYS A 114 -9.54 10.74 10.21
N ASP A 115 -9.42 9.66 10.97
CA ASP A 115 -9.91 9.58 12.35
C ASP A 115 -9.21 10.62 13.26
N ARG A 116 -7.89 10.76 13.13
CA ARG A 116 -7.13 11.78 13.87
C ARG A 116 -7.56 13.20 13.51
N ARG A 117 -7.76 13.49 12.23
CA ARG A 117 -8.24 14.80 11.77
C ARG A 117 -9.61 15.13 12.34
N LEU A 118 -10.54 14.17 12.31
CA LEU A 118 -11.88 14.35 12.88
C LEU A 118 -11.81 14.63 14.39
N LEU A 119 -10.96 13.91 15.12
CA LEU A 119 -10.78 14.12 16.56
C LEU A 119 -10.30 15.54 16.88
N LEU A 120 -9.32 16.05 16.12
CA LEU A 120 -8.84 17.43 16.28
C LEU A 120 -9.92 18.46 15.95
N GLU A 121 -10.68 18.27 14.87
CA GLU A 121 -11.81 19.15 14.53
C GLU A 121 -12.86 19.21 15.65
N ILE A 122 -13.12 18.08 16.33
CA ILE A 122 -14.02 18.03 17.48
C ILE A 122 -13.44 18.77 18.69
N LEU A 123 -12.14 18.59 18.98
CA LEU A 123 -11.48 19.24 20.10
C LEU A 123 -11.42 20.77 19.92
N MET A 124 -11.07 21.24 18.72
CA MET A 124 -10.99 22.67 18.41
C MET A 124 -12.36 23.36 18.48
N ARG A 125 -13.47 22.68 18.17
CA ARG A 125 -14.82 23.25 18.31
C ARG A 125 -15.29 23.38 19.76
N LYS A 126 -14.62 22.72 20.71
CA LYS A 126 -14.95 22.74 22.14
C LYS A 126 -14.11 23.74 22.94
N LEU A 127 -13.04 24.29 22.34
CA LEU A 127 -12.19 25.35 22.88
C LEU A 127 -12.75 26.72 22.51
#